data_AF-A0A0G4H6F2-F1
#
_entry.id   AF-A0A0G4H6F2-F1
#
_cell.length_a   1.000
_cell.length_b   1.000
_cell.length_c   1.000
_cell.angle_alpha   90.00
_cell.angle_beta   90.00
_cell.angle_gamma   90.00
#
_symmetry.space_group_name_H-M   'P 1'
#
loop_
_entity.id
_entity.type
_entity.pdbx_description
1 polymer ?
#
loop_
_entity_poly.entity_id
_entity_poly.type
_entity_poly.pdbx_seq_one_letter_code
_entity_poly.pdbx_strand_id
1 'polypeptide(L)'
;MNKQSNGPVPSAAASGTSLQKQKSAGALPRKPSQRQGSTAGGVNAPGRSGTSIVASRSPSVAALLNQDGPEAVTESLSKSVKSSGVKPMNADNITEKATAQVMEYKDRQNRRDLLQDELSEVKEELANLEKQMRKLKEEENKLGASNHIDSQKLESIRAQVKRDSTELDVLRTETAQLSGTCSKLSEGLKETTQKCEEADEDLRQKREQMATMQHALNEAEKEVKRLKEAKMAKTKERDRVNQKIQQATRTGWQMAMVCDQTFKAKPKDRTSK
;
A
#
# COMPACT_ATOMS: atom_id res chain seq x y z
N MET A 1 -31.12 -24.68 27.42
CA MET A 1 -29.66 -24.66 27.63
C MET A 1 -29.00 -25.03 26.31
N ASN A 2 -28.52 -24.03 25.56
CA ASN A 2 -27.87 -24.23 24.25
C ASN A 2 -26.35 -24.16 24.44
N LYS A 3 -25.62 -25.20 24.04
CA LYS A 3 -24.17 -25.16 23.86
C LYS A 3 -23.86 -25.70 22.46
N GLN A 4 -23.50 -24.79 21.56
CA GLN A 4 -22.86 -25.11 20.28
C GLN A 4 -21.35 -25.05 20.47
N SER A 5 -20.67 -26.16 20.23
CA SER A 5 -19.22 -26.28 20.15
C SER A 5 -18.79 -26.36 18.69
N ASN A 6 -18.10 -25.33 18.20
CA ASN A 6 -17.40 -25.38 16.92
C ASN A 6 -15.99 -25.92 17.13
N GLY A 7 -15.70 -27.08 16.54
CA GLY A 7 -14.34 -27.61 16.38
C GLY A 7 -13.77 -27.27 15.00
N PRO A 8 -12.45 -27.16 14.83
CA PRO A 8 -11.80 -26.76 13.58
C PRO A 8 -11.41 -27.95 12.69
N VAL A 9 -11.30 -27.70 11.38
CA VAL A 9 -10.79 -28.60 10.33
C VAL A 9 -10.00 -27.73 9.33
N PRO A 10 -9.13 -28.28 8.46
CA PRO A 10 -7.82 -28.90 8.72
C PRO A 10 -6.65 -28.09 8.10
N SER A 11 -5.42 -28.40 8.52
CA SER A 11 -4.19 -27.89 7.91
C SER A 11 -3.70 -28.87 6.82
N ALA A 12 -3.65 -28.41 5.58
CA ALA A 12 -3.06 -29.14 4.46
C ALA A 12 -1.64 -28.63 4.20
N ALA A 13 -0.68 -29.53 4.38
CA ALA A 13 0.70 -29.38 3.98
C ALA A 13 0.83 -29.48 2.46
N ALA A 14 1.57 -28.56 1.83
CA ALA A 14 2.06 -28.73 0.47
C ALA A 14 3.50 -28.22 0.36
N SER A 15 4.35 -29.15 -0.04
CA SER A 15 5.79 -29.11 -0.21
C SER A 15 6.25 -28.04 -1.21
N GLY A 16 7.27 -27.26 -0.82
CA GLY A 16 8.02 -26.40 -1.72
C GLY A 16 9.30 -27.10 -2.21
N THR A 17 9.36 -27.43 -3.50
CA THR A 17 10.59 -27.81 -4.20
C THR A 17 11.14 -26.64 -5.02
N SER A 18 12.40 -26.32 -4.71
CA SER A 18 13.44 -25.59 -5.44
C SER A 18 13.29 -25.46 -6.97
N LEU A 19 13.50 -24.24 -7.50
CA LEU A 19 14.02 -24.01 -8.85
C LEU A 19 14.75 -22.66 -9.00
N GLN A 20 16.06 -22.75 -8.77
CA GLN A 20 17.17 -22.29 -9.62
C GLN A 20 16.98 -21.08 -10.57
N LYS A 21 17.74 -20.03 -10.23
CA LYS A 21 18.24 -18.91 -11.04
C LYS A 21 18.65 -19.28 -12.49
N GLN A 22 18.19 -18.50 -13.46
CA GLN A 22 18.92 -18.22 -14.70
C GLN A 22 19.03 -16.70 -14.91
N LYS A 23 20.28 -16.24 -15.01
CA LYS A 23 20.68 -14.90 -15.46
C LYS A 23 20.77 -14.90 -16.98
N SER A 24 20.24 -13.87 -17.63
CA SER A 24 20.63 -13.51 -19.00
C SER A 24 20.70 -11.99 -19.12
N ALA A 25 21.86 -11.54 -19.59
CA ALA A 25 22.25 -10.16 -19.78
C ALA A 25 21.93 -9.67 -21.20
N GLY A 26 21.77 -8.35 -21.33
CA GLY A 26 22.22 -7.58 -22.49
C GLY A 26 21.18 -7.28 -23.58
N ALA A 27 20.83 -5.99 -23.72
CA ALA A 27 20.70 -5.32 -25.01
C ALA A 27 20.60 -3.79 -24.83
N LEU A 28 21.39 -3.08 -25.64
CA LEU A 28 21.56 -1.62 -25.73
C LEU A 28 20.33 -0.92 -26.37
N PRO A 29 20.05 0.36 -26.08
CA PRO A 29 19.17 1.18 -26.91
C PRO A 29 19.95 2.06 -27.91
N ARG A 30 19.59 1.93 -29.20
CA ARG A 30 20.03 2.76 -30.33
C ARG A 30 19.17 4.03 -30.46
N LYS A 31 19.80 5.14 -30.88
CA LYS A 31 19.20 6.41 -31.33
C LYS A 31 18.41 6.29 -32.64
N PRO A 32 17.50 7.24 -32.91
CA PRO A 32 17.43 7.91 -34.23
C PRO A 32 17.37 9.45 -34.06
N SER A 33 18.25 10.25 -34.69
CA SER A 33 18.27 10.70 -36.10
C SER A 33 17.27 11.83 -36.41
N GLN A 34 17.71 13.08 -36.27
CA GLN A 34 17.06 14.28 -36.81
C GLN A 34 17.26 14.36 -38.33
N ARG A 35 16.20 14.69 -39.07
CA ARG A 35 16.26 15.03 -40.50
C ARG A 35 15.54 16.34 -40.73
N GLN A 36 16.26 17.33 -41.25
CA GLN A 36 15.73 18.57 -41.83
C GLN A 36 15.05 18.30 -43.18
N GLY A 37 14.12 19.17 -43.56
CA GLY A 37 13.56 19.24 -44.90
C GLY A 37 12.62 20.43 -45.07
N SER A 38 13.12 21.51 -45.65
CA SER A 38 12.35 22.64 -46.19
C SER A 38 11.73 22.27 -47.55
N THR A 39 10.61 22.88 -47.93
CA THR A 39 10.26 23.17 -49.35
C THR A 39 9.19 24.27 -49.42
N ALA A 40 9.29 25.06 -50.50
CA ALA A 40 8.50 26.24 -50.84
C ALA A 40 7.52 25.95 -52.00
N GLY A 41 6.57 26.87 -52.24
CA GLY A 41 5.67 26.98 -53.40
C GLY A 41 4.29 27.51 -52.98
N GLY A 42 3.81 28.70 -53.37
CA GLY A 42 3.31 29.06 -54.72
C GLY A 42 1.99 28.30 -55.00
N VAL A 43 0.82 28.85 -55.37
CA VAL A 43 0.50 29.91 -56.34
C VAL A 43 -1.01 30.29 -56.27
N ASN A 44 -1.35 31.52 -56.67
CA ASN A 44 -2.53 32.00 -57.42
C ASN A 44 -3.97 32.09 -56.87
N ALA A 45 -4.54 33.28 -57.14
CA ALA A 45 -5.94 33.70 -57.06
C ALA A 45 -6.79 33.26 -58.27
N PRO A 46 -8.12 33.48 -58.20
CA PRO A 46 -8.79 34.36 -59.17
C PRO A 46 -9.75 35.34 -58.45
N GLY A 47 -9.93 36.60 -58.83
CA GLY A 47 -10.28 37.09 -60.17
C GLY A 47 -11.80 37.18 -60.29
N ARG A 48 -12.44 38.27 -59.82
CA ARG A 48 -13.88 38.52 -60.01
C ARG A 48 -14.10 39.95 -60.50
N SER A 49 -14.02 40.12 -61.83
CA SER A 49 -14.59 41.28 -62.53
C SER A 49 -16.04 40.96 -62.90
N GLY A 50 -16.91 41.96 -62.77
CA GLY A 50 -18.33 41.84 -63.08
C GLY A 50 -18.92 43.23 -63.25
N THR A 51 -18.84 43.71 -64.49
CA THR A 51 -19.38 44.96 -65.01
C THR A 51 -20.87 45.14 -64.70
N SER A 52 -21.20 46.28 -64.08
CA SER A 52 -22.56 46.82 -64.00
C SER A 52 -22.97 47.35 -65.38
N ILE A 53 -23.93 46.71 -66.03
CA ILE A 53 -24.63 47.25 -67.19
C ILE A 53 -25.94 47.85 -66.66
N VAL A 54 -26.03 49.18 -66.72
CA VAL A 54 -27.26 49.94 -66.56
C VAL A 54 -28.09 49.73 -67.83
N ALA A 55 -29.09 48.85 -67.76
CA ALA A 55 -30.10 48.71 -68.80
C ALA A 55 -31.25 49.69 -68.52
N SER A 56 -31.30 50.75 -69.32
CA SER A 56 -32.39 51.71 -69.38
C SER A 56 -33.61 51.10 -70.11
N ARG A 57 -34.79 51.38 -69.54
CA ARG A 57 -36.12 51.46 -70.17
C ARG A 57 -36.70 50.21 -70.86
N SER A 58 -37.68 49.62 -70.19
CA SER A 58 -39.11 49.59 -70.60
C SER A 58 -39.94 49.09 -69.41
N PRO A 59 -41.14 49.64 -69.11
CA PRO A 59 -42.01 49.01 -68.12
C PRO A 59 -42.35 47.60 -68.62
N SER A 60 -41.84 46.60 -67.90
CA SER A 60 -42.14 45.20 -68.18
C SER A 60 -43.65 44.99 -68.08
N VAL A 61 -44.23 44.18 -68.96
CA VAL A 61 -45.63 43.73 -68.90
C VAL A 61 -45.98 43.16 -67.52
N ALA A 62 -44.97 42.67 -66.78
CA ALA A 62 -45.09 42.25 -65.38
C ALA A 62 -45.48 43.39 -64.41
N ALA A 63 -45.10 44.63 -64.67
CA ALA A 63 -45.43 45.79 -63.83
C ALA A 63 -46.91 46.22 -63.98
N LEU A 64 -47.49 46.04 -65.16
CA LEU A 64 -48.92 46.30 -65.42
C LEU A 64 -49.83 45.21 -64.82
N LEU A 65 -49.37 43.95 -64.81
CA LEU A 65 -50.11 42.81 -64.26
C LEU A 65 -50.25 42.83 -62.72
N ASN A 66 -49.34 43.51 -62.02
CA ASN A 66 -49.33 43.62 -60.56
C ASN A 66 -50.20 44.76 -60.01
N GLN A 67 -50.59 45.75 -60.83
CA GLN A 67 -51.40 46.90 -60.37
C GLN A 67 -52.91 46.74 -60.62
N ASP A 68 -53.34 46.15 -61.74
CA ASP A 68 -54.75 46.23 -62.16
C ASP A 68 -55.47 44.87 -62.31
N GLY A 69 -54.79 43.75 -62.04
CA GLY A 69 -55.36 42.41 -62.19
C GLY A 69 -55.54 41.96 -63.65
N PRO A 70 -55.75 40.65 -63.89
CA PRO A 70 -55.80 40.10 -65.24
C PRO A 70 -56.99 40.65 -66.04
N GLU A 71 -58.10 40.98 -65.36
CA GLU A 71 -59.30 41.53 -65.99
C GLU A 71 -59.03 42.88 -66.66
N ALA A 72 -58.30 43.81 -66.02
CA ALA A 72 -58.01 45.12 -66.59
C ALA A 72 -57.05 45.09 -67.80
N VAL A 73 -56.10 44.15 -67.80
CA VAL A 73 -55.18 43.94 -68.92
C VAL A 73 -55.93 43.33 -70.12
N THR A 74 -56.87 42.42 -69.86
CA THR A 74 -57.70 41.78 -70.89
C THR A 74 -58.73 42.75 -71.46
N GLU A 75 -59.26 43.65 -70.65
CA GLU A 75 -60.18 44.71 -71.08
C GLU A 75 -59.46 45.76 -71.93
N SER A 76 -58.22 46.13 -71.57
CA SER A 76 -57.38 47.04 -72.35
C SER A 76 -56.94 46.44 -73.69
N LEU A 77 -56.59 45.15 -73.72
CA LEU A 77 -56.30 44.41 -74.96
C LEU A 77 -57.55 44.28 -75.86
N SER A 78 -58.72 43.98 -75.28
CA SER A 78 -59.98 43.92 -76.03
C SER A 78 -60.35 45.27 -76.67
N LYS A 79 -60.16 46.38 -75.94
CA LYS A 79 -60.37 47.75 -76.46
C LYS A 79 -59.38 48.13 -77.57
N SER A 80 -58.12 47.72 -77.45
CA SER A 80 -57.08 48.02 -78.44
C SER A 80 -57.18 47.18 -79.73
N VAL A 81 -57.57 45.90 -79.64
CA VAL A 81 -57.78 45.05 -80.83
C VAL A 81 -58.99 45.54 -81.63
N LYS A 82 -60.06 45.99 -80.96
CA LYS A 82 -61.26 46.58 -81.59
C LYS A 82 -60.99 47.89 -82.33
N SER A 83 -59.97 48.67 -81.96
CA SER A 83 -59.62 49.93 -82.66
C SER A 83 -58.66 49.74 -83.85
N SER A 84 -58.11 48.54 -84.06
CA SER A 84 -57.10 48.25 -85.09
C SER A 84 -57.65 47.78 -86.46
N GLY A 85 -58.97 47.71 -86.64
CA GLY A 85 -59.60 47.39 -87.93
C GLY A 85 -59.52 45.93 -88.39
N VAL A 86 -59.16 45.00 -87.49
CA VAL A 86 -59.12 43.55 -87.76
C VAL A 86 -60.54 42.97 -87.86
N LYS A 87 -60.81 42.13 -88.87
CA LYS A 87 -62.12 41.47 -89.08
C LYS A 87 -62.61 40.76 -87.79
N PRO A 88 -63.92 40.83 -87.47
CA PRO A 88 -64.47 40.45 -86.16
C PRO A 88 -64.17 38.99 -85.75
N MET A 89 -64.18 38.03 -86.68
CA MET A 89 -63.87 36.62 -86.37
C MET A 89 -62.41 36.35 -85.96
N ASN A 90 -61.47 37.27 -86.23
CA ASN A 90 -60.05 37.10 -85.90
C ASN A 90 -59.67 37.85 -84.61
N ALA A 91 -60.42 38.90 -84.25
CA ALA A 91 -60.21 39.66 -83.02
C ALA A 91 -60.46 38.82 -81.77
N ASP A 92 -61.56 38.05 -81.74
CA ASP A 92 -61.94 37.22 -80.59
C ASP A 92 -60.91 36.11 -80.31
N ASN A 93 -60.41 35.44 -81.35
CA ASN A 93 -59.36 34.40 -81.27
C ASN A 93 -58.02 34.97 -80.78
N ILE A 94 -57.69 36.21 -81.16
CA ILE A 94 -56.48 36.90 -80.68
C ILE A 94 -56.62 37.25 -79.19
N THR A 95 -57.79 37.76 -78.75
CA THR A 95 -58.05 38.04 -77.33
C THR A 95 -58.10 36.78 -76.46
N GLU A 96 -58.65 35.68 -76.97
CA GLU A 96 -58.70 34.37 -76.29
C GLU A 96 -57.30 33.78 -76.11
N LYS A 97 -56.45 33.86 -77.14
CA LYS A 97 -55.02 33.48 -77.01
C LYS A 97 -54.25 34.38 -76.05
N ALA A 98 -54.51 35.69 -76.04
CA ALA A 98 -53.85 36.62 -75.14
C ALA A 98 -54.27 36.40 -73.67
N THR A 99 -55.57 36.16 -73.42
CA THR A 99 -56.07 35.79 -72.07
C THR A 99 -55.46 34.49 -71.59
N ALA A 100 -55.42 33.45 -72.42
CA ALA A 100 -54.79 32.17 -72.07
C ALA A 100 -53.30 32.32 -71.74
N GLN A 101 -52.53 33.10 -72.51
CA GLN A 101 -51.12 33.38 -72.23
C GLN A 101 -50.91 34.16 -70.92
N VAL A 102 -51.78 35.11 -70.61
CA VAL A 102 -51.73 35.87 -69.35
C VAL A 102 -52.03 34.97 -68.16
N MET A 103 -53.02 34.09 -68.26
CA MET A 103 -53.33 33.10 -67.22
C MET A 103 -52.18 32.11 -67.01
N GLU A 104 -51.61 31.55 -68.08
CA GLU A 104 -50.42 30.69 -67.99
C GLU A 104 -49.21 31.40 -67.38
N TYR A 105 -49.01 32.69 -67.69
CA TYR A 105 -47.93 33.48 -67.11
C TYR A 105 -48.13 33.65 -65.60
N LYS A 106 -49.36 33.91 -65.18
CA LYS A 106 -49.72 34.07 -63.77
C LYS A 106 -49.59 32.75 -63.00
N ASP A 107 -49.98 31.63 -63.59
CA ASP A 107 -49.75 30.30 -63.02
C ASP A 107 -48.26 29.97 -62.89
N ARG A 108 -47.45 30.32 -63.90
CA ARG A 108 -45.98 30.20 -63.83
C ARG A 108 -45.35 31.10 -62.77
N GLN A 109 -45.96 32.24 -62.49
CA GLN A 109 -45.49 33.15 -61.43
C GLN A 109 -45.83 32.59 -60.05
N ASN A 110 -47.09 32.19 -59.83
CA ASN A 110 -47.52 31.51 -58.61
C ASN A 110 -46.66 30.28 -58.30
N ARG A 111 -46.32 29.49 -59.33
CA ARG A 111 -45.45 28.32 -59.15
C ARG A 111 -44.00 28.69 -58.84
N ARG A 112 -43.49 29.81 -59.34
CA ARG A 112 -42.17 30.31 -58.96
C ARG A 112 -42.15 30.75 -57.51
N ASP A 113 -43.17 31.48 -57.06
CA ASP A 113 -43.28 31.96 -55.68
C ASP A 113 -43.34 30.77 -54.71
N LEU A 114 -44.15 29.76 -55.01
CA LEU A 114 -44.27 28.55 -54.19
C LEU A 114 -42.96 27.75 -54.12
N LEU A 115 -42.25 27.59 -55.24
CA LEU A 115 -40.92 26.97 -55.27
C LEU A 115 -39.87 27.79 -54.52
N GLN A 116 -40.02 29.11 -54.46
CA GLN A 116 -39.10 30.00 -53.76
C GLN A 116 -39.32 29.94 -52.24
N ASP A 117 -40.57 29.76 -51.80
CA ASP A 117 -40.92 29.48 -50.41
C ASP A 117 -40.36 28.10 -49.99
N GLU A 118 -40.60 27.04 -50.78
CA GLU A 118 -40.03 25.71 -50.53
C GLU A 118 -38.49 25.74 -50.48
N LEU A 119 -37.85 26.46 -51.39
CA LEU A 119 -36.38 26.65 -51.36
C LEU A 119 -35.91 27.39 -50.11
N SER A 120 -36.72 28.31 -49.58
CA SER A 120 -36.38 29.06 -48.37
C SER A 120 -36.52 28.18 -47.14
N GLU A 121 -37.57 27.36 -47.07
CA GLU A 121 -37.78 26.35 -46.03
C GLU A 121 -36.64 25.31 -46.02
N VAL A 122 -36.29 24.74 -47.18
CA VAL A 122 -35.17 23.78 -47.31
C VAL A 122 -33.84 24.40 -46.89
N LYS A 123 -33.59 25.68 -47.19
CA LYS A 123 -32.38 26.38 -46.74
C LYS A 123 -32.35 26.55 -45.23
N GLU A 124 -33.49 26.83 -44.61
CA GLU A 124 -33.60 26.95 -43.17
C GLU A 124 -33.37 25.60 -42.47
N GLU A 125 -33.95 24.52 -43.01
CA GLU A 125 -33.71 23.16 -42.55
C GLU A 125 -32.23 22.77 -42.65
N LEU A 126 -31.57 23.06 -43.78
CA LEU A 126 -30.14 22.84 -43.99
C LEU A 126 -29.31 23.60 -42.96
N ALA A 127 -29.60 24.88 -42.74
CA ALA A 127 -28.91 25.70 -41.76
C ALA A 127 -29.09 25.15 -40.32
N ASN A 128 -30.27 24.62 -40.00
CA ASN A 128 -30.55 24.02 -38.71
C ASN A 128 -29.79 22.68 -38.53
N LEU A 129 -29.76 21.83 -39.57
CA LEU A 129 -28.97 20.59 -39.59
C LEU A 129 -27.47 20.86 -39.42
N GLU A 130 -26.91 21.84 -40.12
CA GLU A 130 -25.51 22.24 -39.95
C GLU A 130 -25.20 22.73 -38.52
N LYS A 131 -26.15 23.41 -37.88
CA LYS A 131 -26.03 23.84 -36.49
C LYS A 131 -26.07 22.64 -35.54
N GLN A 132 -26.93 21.65 -35.77
CA GLN A 132 -26.98 20.42 -34.99
C GLN A 132 -25.70 19.60 -35.14
N MET A 133 -25.19 19.45 -36.37
CA MET A 133 -23.92 18.77 -36.65
C MET A 133 -22.73 19.43 -35.95
N ARG A 134 -22.67 20.77 -35.94
CA ARG A 134 -21.64 21.49 -35.19
C ARG A 134 -21.71 21.22 -33.69
N LYS A 135 -22.91 21.24 -33.10
CA LYS A 135 -23.11 20.94 -31.67
C LYS A 135 -22.68 19.51 -31.32
N LEU A 136 -23.09 18.52 -32.12
CA LEU A 136 -22.69 17.13 -31.91
C LEU A 136 -21.17 16.96 -31.96
N LYS A 137 -20.49 17.65 -32.89
CA LYS A 137 -19.02 17.61 -32.99
C LYS A 137 -18.32 18.25 -31.79
N GLU A 138 -18.87 19.32 -31.22
CA GLU A 138 -18.36 19.89 -29.97
C GLU A 138 -18.54 18.95 -28.77
N GLU A 139 -19.69 18.27 -28.68
CA GLU A 139 -19.94 17.26 -27.64
C GLU A 139 -19.04 16.03 -27.78
N GLU A 140 -18.83 15.53 -29.00
CA GLU A 140 -17.87 14.46 -29.30
C GLU A 140 -16.46 14.83 -28.84
N ASN A 141 -16.00 16.05 -29.16
CA ASN A 141 -14.69 16.54 -28.71
C ASN A 141 -14.58 16.64 -27.19
N LYS A 142 -15.64 17.10 -26.50
CA LYS A 142 -15.69 17.16 -25.03
C LYS A 142 -15.63 15.77 -24.40
N LEU A 143 -16.39 14.81 -24.93
CA LEU A 143 -16.37 13.42 -24.48
C LEU A 143 -15.01 12.77 -24.71
N GLY A 144 -14.39 13.00 -25.88
CA GLY A 144 -13.05 12.54 -26.19
C GLY A 144 -12.00 13.06 -25.21
N ALA A 145 -12.05 14.35 -24.87
CA ALA A 145 -11.16 14.95 -23.87
C ALA A 145 -11.37 14.38 -22.47
N SER A 146 -12.63 14.21 -22.04
CA SER A 146 -12.97 13.61 -20.74
C SER A 146 -12.44 12.17 -20.63
N ASN A 147 -12.69 11.34 -21.65
CA ASN A 147 -12.22 9.96 -21.69
C ASN A 147 -10.69 9.86 -21.65
N HIS A 148 -9.98 10.80 -22.30
CA HIS A 148 -8.53 10.85 -22.24
C HIS A 148 -8.03 11.13 -20.82
N ILE A 149 -8.64 12.10 -20.12
CA ILE A 149 -8.32 12.42 -18.72
C ILE A 149 -8.58 11.21 -17.82
N ASP A 150 -9.71 10.55 -17.97
CA ASP A 150 -10.06 9.39 -17.16
C ASP A 150 -9.12 8.21 -17.43
N SER A 151 -8.71 8.01 -18.69
CA SER A 151 -7.68 7.02 -19.05
C SER A 151 -6.33 7.33 -18.38
N GLN A 152 -5.90 8.59 -18.33
CA GLN A 152 -4.66 8.96 -17.64
C GLN A 152 -4.74 8.75 -16.13
N LYS A 153 -5.87 9.09 -15.50
CA LYS A 153 -6.10 8.84 -14.07
C LYS A 153 -6.06 7.34 -13.74
N LEU A 154 -6.71 6.51 -14.58
CA LEU A 154 -6.70 5.06 -14.41
C LEU A 154 -5.28 4.47 -14.50
N GLU A 155 -4.47 4.94 -15.43
CA GLU A 155 -3.09 4.47 -15.56
C GLU A 155 -2.23 4.91 -14.36
N SER A 156 -2.44 6.12 -13.84
CA SER A 156 -1.79 6.59 -12.61
C SER A 156 -2.17 5.74 -11.39
N ILE A 157 -3.47 5.44 -11.22
CA ILE A 157 -3.95 4.56 -10.15
C ILE A 157 -3.36 3.16 -10.29
N ARG A 158 -3.31 2.60 -11.50
CA ARG A 158 -2.71 1.28 -11.76
C ARG A 158 -1.22 1.27 -11.39
N ALA A 159 -0.48 2.33 -11.72
CA ALA A 159 0.92 2.46 -11.33
C ALA A 159 1.09 2.57 -9.81
N GLN A 160 0.20 3.30 -9.12
CA GLN A 160 0.18 3.38 -7.66
C GLN A 160 -0.06 2.00 -7.03
N VAL A 161 -1.11 1.29 -7.46
CA VAL A 161 -1.44 -0.05 -6.95
C VAL A 161 -0.27 -1.03 -7.11
N LYS A 162 0.46 -0.97 -8.24
CA LYS A 162 1.65 -1.81 -8.43
C LYS A 162 2.75 -1.48 -7.41
N ARG A 163 3.00 -0.19 -7.14
CA ARG A 163 4.00 0.24 -6.16
C ARG A 163 3.60 -0.17 -4.75
N ASP A 164 2.35 0.06 -4.36
CA ASP A 164 1.83 -0.30 -3.04
C ASP A 164 1.87 -1.83 -2.84
N SER A 165 1.56 -2.60 -3.89
CA SER A 165 1.68 -4.07 -3.86
C SER A 165 3.12 -4.53 -3.60
N THR A 166 4.10 -3.92 -4.26
CA THR A 166 5.52 -4.26 -4.03
C THR A 166 5.98 -3.88 -2.63
N GLU A 167 5.51 -2.75 -2.10
CA GLU A 167 5.81 -2.31 -0.74
C GLU A 167 5.20 -3.26 0.30
N LEU A 168 3.96 -3.70 0.10
CA LEU A 168 3.32 -4.71 0.95
C LEU A 168 4.08 -6.04 0.96
N ASP A 169 4.60 -6.49 -0.18
CA ASP A 169 5.39 -7.72 -0.24
C ASP A 169 6.70 -7.57 0.53
N VAL A 170 7.37 -6.41 0.43
CA VAL A 170 8.58 -6.11 1.23
C VAL A 170 8.24 -6.15 2.73
N LEU A 171 7.20 -5.44 3.17
CA LEU A 171 6.78 -5.41 4.57
C LEU A 171 6.42 -6.80 5.11
N ARG A 172 5.81 -7.66 4.29
CA ARG A 172 5.52 -9.06 4.66
C ARG A 172 6.81 -9.85 4.89
N THR A 173 7.82 -9.67 4.03
CA THR A 173 9.12 -10.34 4.21
C THR A 173 9.85 -9.85 5.46
N GLU A 174 9.86 -8.55 5.73
CA GLU A 174 10.47 -7.98 6.93
C GLU A 174 9.76 -8.47 8.20
N THR A 175 8.42 -8.51 8.18
CA THR A 175 7.62 -9.05 9.30
C THR A 175 7.95 -10.51 9.57
N ALA A 176 8.07 -11.34 8.53
CA ALA A 176 8.45 -12.75 8.68
C ALA A 176 9.88 -12.90 9.25
N GLN A 177 10.82 -12.07 8.81
CA GLN A 177 12.19 -12.06 9.35
C GLN A 177 12.22 -11.67 10.83
N LEU A 178 11.51 -10.59 11.20
CA LEU A 178 11.39 -10.15 12.60
C LEU A 178 10.71 -11.19 13.49
N SER A 179 9.68 -11.87 12.98
CA SER A 179 9.08 -12.99 13.70
C SER A 179 10.09 -14.11 13.95
N GLY A 180 10.93 -14.43 12.96
CA GLY A 180 11.98 -15.42 13.09
C GLY A 180 13.07 -15.04 14.10
N THR A 181 13.49 -13.78 14.15
CA THR A 181 14.46 -13.31 15.15
C THR A 181 13.86 -13.29 16.56
N CYS A 182 12.60 -12.90 16.70
CA CYS A 182 11.88 -12.94 17.98
C CYS A 182 11.78 -14.37 18.54
N SER A 183 11.47 -15.36 17.68
CA SER A 183 11.45 -16.77 18.08
C SER A 183 12.80 -17.23 18.62
N LYS A 184 13.90 -16.94 17.91
CA LYS A 184 15.26 -17.30 18.33
C LYS A 184 15.66 -16.63 19.65
N LEU A 185 15.31 -15.35 19.82
CA LEU A 185 15.57 -14.64 21.08
C LEU A 185 14.77 -15.24 22.24
N SER A 186 13.52 -15.63 22.01
CA SER A 186 12.70 -16.29 23.02
C SER A 186 13.28 -17.65 23.43
N GLU A 187 13.75 -18.45 22.48
CA GLU A 187 14.43 -19.72 22.76
C GLU A 187 15.73 -19.51 23.55
N GLY A 188 16.60 -18.58 23.10
CA GLY A 188 17.84 -18.26 23.81
C GLY A 188 17.61 -17.72 25.23
N LEU A 189 16.53 -16.97 25.44
CA LEU A 189 16.14 -16.52 26.79
C LEU A 189 15.75 -17.70 27.68
N LYS A 190 14.93 -18.64 27.18
CA LYS A 190 14.54 -19.85 27.92
C LYS A 190 15.76 -20.69 28.31
N GLU A 191 16.69 -20.91 27.38
CA GLU A 191 17.93 -21.63 27.66
C GLU A 191 18.79 -20.94 28.72
N THR A 192 18.87 -19.60 28.67
CA THR A 192 19.61 -18.81 29.66
C THR A 192 18.95 -18.90 31.03
N THR A 193 17.62 -18.79 31.10
CA THR A 193 16.86 -18.96 32.34
C THR A 193 17.11 -20.34 32.95
N GLN A 194 17.05 -21.41 32.14
CA GLN A 194 17.33 -22.76 32.63
C GLN A 194 18.75 -22.89 33.21
N LYS A 195 19.77 -22.35 32.53
CA LYS A 195 21.15 -22.36 33.04
C LYS A 195 21.30 -21.58 34.35
N CYS A 196 20.57 -20.48 34.53
CA CYS A 196 20.55 -19.74 35.78
C CYS A 196 19.92 -20.56 36.91
N GLU A 197 18.79 -21.23 36.64
CA GLU A 197 18.13 -22.10 37.62
C GLU A 197 19.03 -23.27 38.06
N GLU A 198 19.73 -23.91 37.10
CA GLU A 198 20.70 -24.97 37.39
C GLU A 198 21.87 -24.44 38.26
N ALA A 199 22.41 -23.25 37.93
CA ALA A 199 23.49 -22.65 38.70
C ALA A 199 23.05 -22.25 40.12
N ASP A 200 21.83 -21.76 40.30
CA ASP A 200 21.28 -21.41 41.61
C ASP A 200 21.10 -22.65 42.49
N GLU A 201 20.65 -23.76 41.90
CA GLU A 201 20.51 -25.04 42.60
C GLU A 201 21.88 -25.61 43.02
N ASP A 202 22.90 -25.54 42.15
CA ASP A 202 24.27 -25.91 42.49
C ASP A 202 24.83 -25.06 43.65
N LEU A 203 24.57 -23.75 43.64
CA LEU A 203 24.97 -22.85 44.72
C LEU A 203 24.24 -23.17 46.03
N ARG A 204 22.96 -23.52 45.97
CA ARG A 204 22.18 -23.96 47.14
C ARG A 204 22.80 -25.21 47.76
N GLN A 205 23.10 -26.22 46.95
CA GLN A 205 23.74 -27.47 47.41
C GLN A 205 25.12 -27.22 48.03
N LYS A 206 25.95 -26.37 47.41
CA LYS A 206 27.26 -26.00 47.99
C LYS A 206 27.12 -25.28 49.32
N ARG A 207 26.14 -24.39 49.48
CA ARG A 207 25.87 -23.72 50.77
C ARG A 207 25.47 -24.72 51.86
N GLU A 208 24.64 -25.71 51.53
CA GLU A 208 24.26 -26.78 52.47
C GLU A 208 25.45 -27.65 52.86
N GLN A 209 26.31 -28.01 51.91
CA GLN A 209 27.56 -28.73 52.19
C GLN A 209 28.50 -27.91 53.08
N MET A 210 28.66 -26.61 52.81
CA MET A 210 29.46 -25.74 53.68
C MET A 210 28.88 -25.65 55.09
N ALA A 211 27.55 -25.55 55.23
CA ALA A 211 26.89 -25.51 56.54
C ALA A 211 27.12 -26.81 57.34
N THR A 212 27.02 -27.97 56.68
CA THR A 212 27.28 -29.27 57.33
C THR A 212 28.74 -29.43 57.73
N MET A 213 29.69 -29.05 56.87
CA MET A 213 31.12 -29.03 57.20
C MET A 213 31.43 -28.08 58.36
N GLN A 214 30.84 -26.88 58.37
CA GLN A 214 31.04 -25.92 59.45
C GLN A 214 30.52 -26.46 60.78
N HIS A 215 29.37 -27.14 60.78
CA HIS A 215 28.86 -27.80 61.97
C HIS A 215 29.82 -28.90 62.47
N ALA A 216 30.30 -29.76 61.56
CA ALA A 216 31.26 -30.81 61.90
C ALA A 216 32.58 -30.25 62.46
N LEU A 217 33.08 -29.15 61.90
CA LEU A 217 34.26 -28.44 62.40
C LEU A 217 34.04 -27.94 63.82
N ASN A 218 32.91 -27.27 64.09
CA ASN A 218 32.58 -26.76 65.42
C ASN A 218 32.49 -27.88 66.47
N GLU A 219 31.92 -29.04 66.10
CA GLU A 219 31.87 -30.21 67.00
C GLU A 219 33.25 -30.82 67.24
N ALA A 220 34.09 -30.92 66.21
CA ALA A 220 35.47 -31.38 66.35
C ALA A 220 36.29 -30.44 67.27
N GLU A 221 36.11 -29.12 67.15
CA GLU A 221 36.75 -28.14 68.03
C GLU A 221 36.33 -28.31 69.50
N LYS A 222 35.03 -28.53 69.76
CA LYS A 222 34.52 -28.82 71.10
C LYS A 222 35.14 -30.09 71.67
N GLU A 223 35.25 -31.15 70.87
CA GLU A 223 35.85 -32.41 71.32
C GLU A 223 37.35 -32.27 71.61
N VAL A 224 38.09 -31.57 70.75
CA VAL A 224 39.51 -31.25 71.00
C VAL A 224 39.68 -30.48 72.32
N LYS A 225 38.78 -29.53 72.61
CA LYS A 225 38.80 -28.81 73.89
C LYS A 225 38.56 -29.75 75.08
N ARG A 226 37.56 -30.63 75.00
CA ARG A 226 37.29 -31.64 76.03
C ARG A 226 38.47 -32.58 76.27
N LEU A 227 39.10 -33.06 75.19
CA LEU A 227 40.27 -33.93 75.28
C LEU A 227 41.47 -33.22 75.91
N LYS A 228 41.68 -31.93 75.60
CA LYS A 228 42.72 -31.12 76.25
C LYS A 228 42.46 -31.00 77.76
N GLU A 229 41.23 -30.69 78.16
CA GLU A 229 40.83 -30.61 79.57
C GLU A 229 41.00 -31.95 80.29
N ALA A 230 40.55 -33.05 79.67
CA ALA A 230 40.71 -34.41 80.21
C ALA A 230 42.18 -34.81 80.35
N LYS A 231 43.03 -34.45 79.38
CA LYS A 231 44.49 -34.68 79.44
C LYS A 231 45.11 -33.92 80.61
N MET A 232 44.74 -32.64 80.80
CA MET A 232 45.22 -31.82 81.92
C MET A 232 44.74 -32.34 83.28
N ALA A 233 43.53 -32.89 83.36
CA ALA A 233 43.04 -33.54 84.58
C ALA A 233 43.85 -34.81 84.89
N LYS A 234 44.12 -35.64 83.88
CA LYS A 234 44.95 -36.85 84.03
C LYS A 234 46.39 -36.54 84.44
N THR A 235 46.99 -35.47 83.94
CA THR A 235 48.35 -35.06 84.37
C THR A 235 48.34 -34.58 85.82
N LYS A 236 47.39 -33.73 86.20
CA LYS A 236 47.25 -33.29 87.61
C LYS A 236 47.06 -34.46 88.58
N GLU A 237 46.25 -35.45 88.19
CA GLU A 237 46.04 -36.63 89.04
C GLU A 237 47.30 -37.51 89.14
N ARG A 238 48.02 -37.69 88.02
CA ARG A 238 49.33 -38.35 88.04
C ARG A 238 50.30 -37.65 88.97
N ASP A 239 50.38 -36.32 88.94
CA ASP A 239 51.27 -35.54 89.79
C ASP A 239 50.90 -35.67 91.28
N ARG A 240 49.60 -35.67 91.61
CA ARG A 240 49.11 -35.95 92.98
C ARG A 240 49.50 -37.34 93.46
N VAL A 241 49.31 -38.37 92.63
CA VAL A 241 49.68 -39.75 92.97
C VAL A 241 51.19 -39.84 93.19
N ASN A 242 52.00 -39.25 92.30
CA ASN A 242 53.45 -39.20 92.45
C ASN A 242 53.87 -38.50 93.75
N GLN A 243 53.23 -37.40 94.12
CA GLN A 243 53.48 -36.70 95.37
C GLN A 243 53.15 -37.58 96.59
N LYS A 244 52.01 -38.29 96.58
CA LYS A 244 51.64 -39.26 97.63
C LYS A 244 52.65 -40.39 97.75
N ILE A 245 53.12 -40.95 96.62
CA ILE A 245 54.17 -41.97 96.60
C ILE A 245 55.45 -41.42 97.24
N GLN A 246 55.90 -40.22 96.86
CA GLN A 246 57.09 -39.60 97.46
C GLN A 246 56.96 -39.39 98.97
N GLN A 247 55.79 -38.95 99.45
CA GLN A 247 55.50 -38.80 100.87
C GLN A 247 55.52 -40.14 101.61
N ALA A 248 54.88 -41.17 101.05
CA ALA A 248 54.87 -42.53 101.60
C ALA A 248 56.29 -43.13 101.65
N THR A 249 57.08 -42.95 100.60
CA THR A 249 58.48 -43.37 100.56
C THR A 249 59.30 -42.66 101.64
N ARG A 250 59.18 -41.33 101.76
CA ARG A 250 59.89 -40.55 102.79
C ARG A 250 59.55 -41.00 104.21
N THR A 251 58.26 -41.15 104.50
CA THR A 251 57.80 -41.62 105.82
C THR A 251 58.25 -43.06 106.09
N GLY A 252 58.23 -43.94 105.07
CA GLY A 252 58.79 -45.28 105.15
C GLY A 252 60.28 -45.30 105.51
N TRP A 253 61.10 -44.47 104.88
CA TRP A 253 62.53 -44.33 105.22
C TRP A 253 62.75 -43.80 106.64
N GLN A 254 61.95 -42.83 107.09
CA GLN A 254 62.02 -42.31 108.46
C GLN A 254 61.71 -43.40 109.49
N MET A 255 60.65 -44.19 109.27
CA MET A 255 60.31 -45.33 110.12
C MET A 255 61.42 -46.38 110.14
N ALA A 256 61.99 -46.71 108.98
CA ALA A 256 63.10 -47.67 108.89
C ALA A 256 64.34 -47.19 109.68
N MET A 257 64.69 -45.91 109.62
CA MET A 257 65.79 -45.34 110.41
C MET A 257 65.51 -45.37 111.91
N VAL A 258 64.28 -45.07 112.35
CA VAL A 258 63.89 -45.17 113.76
C VAL A 258 63.96 -46.63 114.24
N CYS A 259 63.49 -47.58 113.43
CA CYS A 259 63.63 -49.00 113.72
C CYS A 259 65.10 -49.45 113.82
N ASP A 260 65.99 -48.98 112.94
CA ASP A 260 67.42 -49.30 113.00
C ASP A 260 68.10 -48.69 114.25
N GLN A 261 67.75 -47.46 114.62
CA GLN A 261 68.25 -46.81 115.84
C GLN A 261 67.79 -47.55 117.11
N THR A 262 66.52 -47.92 117.18
CA THR A 262 65.97 -48.68 118.33
C THR A 262 66.55 -50.10 118.39
N PHE A 263 66.86 -50.74 117.26
CA PHE A 263 67.54 -52.03 117.23
C PHE A 263 68.99 -51.94 117.72
N LYS A 264 69.73 -50.89 117.35
CA LYS A 264 71.10 -50.61 117.81
C LYS A 264 71.18 -50.19 119.27
N ALA A 265 70.11 -49.63 119.82
CA ALA A 265 69.99 -49.24 121.23
C ALA A 265 69.69 -50.41 122.19
N LYS A 266 69.76 -51.67 121.73
CA LYS A 266 69.71 -52.83 122.64
C LYS A 266 70.88 -52.72 123.64
N PRO A 267 70.61 -52.72 124.96
CA PRO A 267 71.65 -52.59 125.96
C PRO A 267 72.60 -53.80 125.86
N LYS A 268 73.89 -53.51 125.66
CA LYS A 268 74.98 -54.41 126.06
C LYS A 268 74.95 -54.46 127.58
N ASP A 269 74.10 -55.32 128.12
CA ASP A 269 74.20 -55.67 129.53
C ASP A 269 74.11 -57.17 129.74
N ARG A 270 75.12 -57.64 130.46
CA ARG A 270 75.24 -58.90 131.21
C ARG A 270 75.43 -60.19 130.42
N THR A 271 76.70 -60.55 130.29
CA THR A 271 77.15 -61.76 131.00
C THR A 271 78.46 -61.49 131.75
N SER A 272 78.36 -61.56 133.08
CA SER A 272 79.46 -61.89 133.97
C SER A 272 80.13 -63.19 133.52
N LYS A 273 81.43 -63.14 133.24
CA LYS A 273 82.49 -63.78 134.03
C LYS A 273 83.85 -63.39 133.47
#